data_AF-A0A8C2TWR9-F1
#
_entry.id   AF-A0A8C2TWR9-F1
#
_cell.length_a   1.000
_cell.length_b   1.000
_cell.length_c   1.000
_cell.angle_alpha   90.00
_cell.angle_beta   90.00
_cell.angle_gamma   90.00
#
_symmetry.space_group_name_H-M   'P 1'
#
loop_
_entity.id
_entity.type
_entity.pdbx_description
1 polymer ?
#
loop_
_entity_poly.entity_id
_entity_poly.type
_entity_poly.pdbx_seq_one_letter_code
_entity_poly.pdbx_strand_id
1 'polypeptide(L)'
;GTAMAPLRDCKAWQDAGLALSTTSNEACKLFDATVRQYATWRNDENLGGIEGCLSKLKAADPNFVMGHVIANGLQLIGIGSSLRLNRDLDNALKTLMTLTKSQPLTEREKLHVLALDMFARGQRPKACEIWEQILQNHPTDLLALKFSQDTYFSIGYQVQMRDSVARVFPFWTPDVPLSSYVKGYYAFGLMESNFFDRAEELAREVICLFMMVKGF
;
A
#
# COMPACT_ATOMS: atom_id res chain seq x y z
N GLY A 1 -14.24 20.56 -4.41
CA GLY A 1 -13.15 19.57 -4.40
C GLY A 1 -12.67 19.43 -2.99
N THR A 2 -12.74 18.25 -2.38
CA THR A 2 -12.13 18.04 -1.06
C THR A 2 -10.63 18.21 -1.17
N ALA A 3 -10.08 19.12 -0.37
CA ALA A 3 -8.66 19.11 -0.10
C ALA A 3 -8.32 17.73 0.46
N MET A 4 -7.57 16.92 -0.29
CA MET A 4 -6.97 15.72 0.28
C MET A 4 -6.17 16.15 1.50
N ALA A 5 -6.23 15.37 2.58
CA ALA A 5 -5.38 15.60 3.74
C ALA A 5 -3.93 15.85 3.29
N PRO A 6 -3.16 16.73 3.95
CA PRO A 6 -1.79 17.01 3.55
C PRO A 6 -0.97 15.71 3.46
N LEU A 7 0.00 15.67 2.55
CA LEU A 7 0.92 14.55 2.43
C LEU A 7 1.77 14.46 3.69
N ARG A 8 1.94 13.22 4.19
CA ARG A 8 2.66 12.93 5.43
C ARG A 8 4.16 13.14 5.25
N ASP A 9 4.74 13.97 6.11
CA ASP A 9 6.19 14.09 6.27
C ASP A 9 6.72 13.08 7.30
N CYS A 10 8.00 13.13 7.67
CA CYS A 10 8.59 12.18 8.61
C CYS A 10 7.83 12.15 9.95
N LYS A 11 7.45 13.33 10.46
CA LYS A 11 6.77 13.46 11.75
C LYS A 11 5.35 12.91 11.67
N ALA A 12 4.60 13.24 10.61
CA ALA A 12 3.25 12.71 10.41
C ALA A 12 3.21 11.19 10.23
N TRP A 13 4.21 10.58 9.58
CA TRP A 13 4.34 9.12 9.51
C TRP A 13 4.63 8.50 10.88
N GLN A 14 5.50 9.13 11.67
CA GLN A 14 5.78 8.68 13.04
C GLN A 14 4.56 8.78 13.96
N ASP A 15 3.84 9.91 13.90
CA ASP A 15 2.65 10.15 14.72
C ASP A 15 1.50 9.20 14.37
N ALA A 16 1.46 8.72 13.12
CA ALA A 16 0.54 7.66 12.68
C ALA A 16 0.97 6.24 13.15
N GLY A 17 2.04 6.10 13.94
CA GLY A 17 2.58 4.80 14.35
C GLY A 17 3.26 4.03 13.21
N LEU A 18 3.59 4.72 12.12
CA LEU A 18 4.13 4.16 10.89
C LEU A 18 5.48 4.82 10.53
N ALA A 19 6.35 5.02 11.52
CA ALA A 19 7.67 5.63 11.34
C ALA A 19 8.46 5.00 10.19
N LEU A 20 9.22 5.83 9.47
CA LEU A 20 10.05 5.45 8.33
C LEU A 20 11.52 5.72 8.67
N SER A 21 12.43 4.93 8.11
CA SER A 21 13.87 5.07 8.35
C SER A 21 14.51 6.30 7.68
N THR A 22 13.85 6.90 6.68
CA THR A 22 14.34 8.14 6.05
C THR A 22 14.12 9.37 6.93
N THR A 23 15.06 10.31 6.85
CA THR A 23 14.96 11.64 7.46
C THR A 23 14.51 12.71 6.45
N SER A 24 14.28 12.33 5.18
CA SER A 24 13.84 13.24 4.12
C SER A 24 12.32 13.43 4.17
N ASN A 25 11.90 14.63 4.58
CA ASN A 25 10.49 15.02 4.54
C ASN A 25 9.90 14.97 3.12
N GLU A 26 10.71 15.29 2.11
CA GLU A 26 10.29 15.21 0.72
C GLU A 26 10.04 13.75 0.30
N ALA A 27 10.94 12.82 0.64
CA ALA A 27 10.77 11.41 0.36
C ALA A 27 9.51 10.84 1.05
N CYS A 28 9.28 11.18 2.32
CA CYS A 28 8.05 10.79 3.04
C CYS A 28 6.77 11.25 2.35
N LYS A 29 6.74 12.50 1.86
CA LYS A 29 5.57 13.06 1.17
C LYS A 29 5.34 12.41 -0.18
N LEU A 30 6.40 12.19 -0.96
CA LEU A 30 6.32 11.53 -2.27
C LEU A 30 5.93 10.05 -2.13
N PHE A 31 6.40 9.37 -1.08
CA PHE A 31 5.98 8.03 -0.73
C PHE A 31 4.50 7.97 -0.38
N ASP A 32 4.04 8.88 0.49
CA ASP A 32 2.62 9.00 0.82
C ASP A 32 1.76 9.28 -0.41
N ALA A 33 2.19 10.18 -1.29
CA ALA A 33 1.51 10.45 -2.55
C ALA A 33 1.43 9.20 -3.44
N THR A 34 2.50 8.42 -3.53
CA THR A 34 2.55 7.18 -4.32
C THR A 34 1.60 6.13 -3.74
N VAL A 35 1.63 5.92 -2.42
CA VAL A 35 0.73 4.98 -1.72
C VAL A 35 -0.73 5.38 -1.95
N ARG A 36 -1.07 6.66 -1.84
CA ARG A 36 -2.45 7.15 -2.06
C ARG A 36 -2.91 6.95 -3.50
N GLN A 37 -2.08 7.29 -4.48
CA GLN A 37 -2.43 7.09 -5.89
C GLN A 37 -2.64 5.60 -6.22
N TYR A 38 -1.76 4.74 -5.71
CA TYR A 38 -1.90 3.30 -5.88
C TYR A 38 -3.15 2.74 -5.19
N ALA A 39 -3.40 3.13 -3.94
CA ALA A 39 -4.57 2.69 -3.19
C ALA A 39 -5.88 3.12 -3.89
N THR A 40 -5.94 4.35 -4.39
CA THR A 40 -7.14 4.88 -5.02
C THR A 40 -7.29 4.50 -6.49
N TRP A 41 -6.28 3.85 -7.09
CA TRP A 41 -6.16 3.63 -8.53
C TRP A 41 -6.34 4.92 -9.35
N ARG A 42 -5.85 6.04 -8.84
CA ARG A 42 -5.95 7.35 -9.48
C ARG A 42 -4.59 8.02 -9.52
N ASN A 43 -4.18 8.46 -10.71
CA ASN A 43 -3.02 9.31 -10.86
C ASN A 43 -3.38 10.77 -10.55
N ASP A 44 -2.50 11.46 -9.85
CA ASP A 44 -2.51 12.91 -9.70
C ASP A 44 -1.53 13.51 -10.72
N GLU A 45 -2.07 14.10 -11.79
CA GLU A 45 -1.29 14.68 -12.88
C GLU A 45 -0.38 15.81 -12.40
N ASN A 46 -0.79 16.56 -11.36
CA ASN A 46 0.04 17.65 -10.80
C ASN A 46 1.31 17.12 -10.14
N LEU A 47 1.28 15.88 -9.66
CA LEU A 47 2.44 15.20 -9.08
C LEU A 47 3.26 14.43 -10.13
N GLY A 48 2.72 14.28 -11.34
CA GLY A 48 3.31 13.48 -12.42
C GLY A 48 2.89 12.00 -12.38
N GLY A 49 1.75 11.69 -11.75
CA GLY A 49 1.29 10.32 -11.55
C GLY A 49 2.20 9.50 -10.62
N ILE A 50 1.96 8.19 -10.57
CA ILE A 50 2.80 7.24 -9.81
C ILE A 50 4.26 7.27 -10.32
N GLU A 51 4.48 7.24 -11.64
CA GLU A 51 5.84 7.19 -12.21
C GLU A 51 6.65 8.47 -11.89
N GLY A 52 6.03 9.64 -12.03
CA GLY A 52 6.66 10.91 -11.67
C GLY A 52 6.97 10.99 -10.18
N CYS A 53 6.08 10.49 -9.32
CA CYS A 53 6.33 10.41 -7.89
C CYS A 53 7.49 9.48 -7.55
N LEU A 54 7.57 8.28 -8.15
CA LEU A 54 8.66 7.35 -7.93
C LEU A 54 10.02 7.91 -8.39
N SER A 55 10.04 8.62 -9.53
CA SER A 55 11.26 9.28 -10.03
C SER A 55 11.74 10.35 -9.05
N LYS A 56 10.85 11.24 -8.61
CA LYS A 56 11.18 12.28 -7.60
C LYS A 56 11.56 11.68 -6.26
N LEU A 57 10.89 10.59 -5.84
CA LEU A 57 11.16 9.90 -4.58
C LEU A 57 12.58 9.35 -4.55
N LYS A 58 13.00 8.71 -5.65
CA LYS A 58 14.37 8.22 -5.81
C LYS A 58 15.41 9.35 -5.82
N ALA A 59 15.08 10.50 -6.39
CA ALA A 59 15.97 11.67 -6.38
C ALA A 59 16.09 12.30 -4.97
N ALA A 60 14.99 12.35 -4.22
CA ALA A 60 14.92 12.93 -2.89
C ALA A 60 15.64 12.10 -1.82
N ASP A 61 15.58 10.76 -1.92
CA ASP A 61 16.36 9.85 -1.08
C ASP A 61 16.63 8.52 -1.82
N PRO A 62 17.80 8.36 -2.47
CA PRO A 62 18.15 7.15 -3.19
C PRO A 62 18.26 5.89 -2.33
N ASN A 63 18.46 6.04 -1.01
CA ASN A 63 18.65 4.94 -0.07
C ASN A 63 17.37 4.61 0.73
N PHE A 64 16.27 5.31 0.45
CA PHE A 64 15.01 5.11 1.17
C PHE A 64 14.38 3.75 0.85
N VAL A 65 14.50 2.81 1.80
CA VAL A 65 14.08 1.41 1.61
C VAL A 65 12.60 1.28 1.26
N MET A 66 11.70 2.00 1.93
CA MET A 66 10.27 1.91 1.58
C MET A 66 9.95 2.50 0.20
N GLY A 67 10.74 3.46 -0.28
CA GLY A 67 10.66 3.94 -1.67
C GLY A 67 11.01 2.84 -2.68
N HIS A 68 12.05 2.06 -2.40
CA HIS A 68 12.37 0.87 -3.18
C HIS A 68 11.31 -0.23 -3.04
N VAL A 69 10.75 -0.45 -1.85
CA VAL A 69 9.65 -1.40 -1.62
C VAL A 69 8.47 -1.08 -2.53
N ILE A 70 7.96 0.15 -2.50
CA ILE A 70 6.79 0.49 -3.33
C ILE A 70 7.10 0.44 -4.83
N ALA A 71 8.28 0.91 -5.26
CA ALA A 71 8.69 0.85 -6.67
C ALA A 71 8.74 -0.60 -7.20
N ASN A 72 9.40 -1.50 -6.46
CA ASN A 72 9.52 -2.90 -6.85
C ASN A 72 8.19 -3.65 -6.70
N GLY A 73 7.43 -3.37 -5.64
CA GLY A 73 6.12 -3.98 -5.41
C GLY A 73 5.11 -3.66 -6.51
N LEU A 74 5.08 -2.42 -7.00
CA LEU A 74 4.22 -2.03 -8.13
C LEU A 74 4.59 -2.77 -9.42
N GLN A 75 5.88 -3.01 -9.68
CA GLN A 75 6.33 -3.78 -10.84
C GLN A 75 5.96 -5.26 -10.73
N LEU A 76 6.14 -5.85 -9.54
CA LEU A 76 5.87 -7.26 -9.28
C LEU A 76 4.37 -7.58 -9.24
N ILE A 77 3.61 -6.80 -8.47
CA ILE A 77 2.21 -7.07 -8.14
C ILE A 77 1.27 -6.38 -9.13
N GLY A 78 1.54 -5.11 -9.47
CA GLY A 78 0.68 -4.32 -10.34
C GLY A 78 0.78 -4.69 -11.82
N ILE A 79 2.00 -4.93 -12.31
CA ILE A 79 2.27 -5.23 -13.73
C ILE A 79 2.38 -6.75 -13.97
N GLY A 80 2.65 -7.54 -12.93
CA GLY A 80 2.88 -8.98 -13.07
C GLY A 80 4.26 -9.30 -13.68
N SER A 81 5.23 -8.40 -13.52
CA SER A 81 6.60 -8.63 -14.02
C SER A 81 7.27 -9.79 -13.26
N SER A 82 8.11 -10.55 -13.97
CA SER A 82 8.89 -11.65 -13.40
C SER A 82 10.38 -11.35 -13.44
N LEU A 83 11.11 -11.69 -12.37
CA LEU A 83 12.56 -11.54 -12.29
C LEU A 83 13.31 -12.25 -13.42
N ARG A 84 12.76 -13.39 -13.89
CA ARG A 84 13.36 -14.17 -14.98
C ARG A 84 13.39 -13.39 -16.30
N LEU A 85 12.39 -12.53 -16.51
CA LEU A 85 12.19 -11.81 -17.78
C LEU A 85 12.60 -10.33 -17.69
N ASN A 86 12.73 -9.79 -16.48
CA ASN A 86 13.05 -8.38 -16.25
C ASN A 86 14.34 -8.26 -15.40
N ARG A 87 15.47 -8.06 -16.08
CA ARG A 87 16.79 -7.90 -15.44
C ARG A 87 16.89 -6.64 -14.58
N ASP A 88 16.19 -5.58 -14.96
CA ASP A 88 16.22 -4.32 -14.21
C ASP A 88 15.51 -4.49 -12.86
N LEU A 89 14.41 -5.25 -12.83
CA LEU A 89 13.71 -5.60 -11.60
C LEU A 89 14.55 -6.53 -10.69
N ASP A 90 15.24 -7.51 -11.26
CA ASP A 90 16.18 -8.36 -10.51
C ASP A 90 17.31 -7.53 -9.87
N ASN A 91 17.90 -6.61 -10.63
CA ASN A 91 18.92 -5.69 -10.10
C ASN A 91 18.36 -4.77 -9.01
N ALA A 92 17.16 -4.22 -9.21
CA ALA A 92 16.51 -3.34 -8.24
C ALA A 92 16.22 -4.05 -6.91
N LEU A 93 15.81 -5.33 -6.94
CA LEU A 93 15.66 -6.13 -5.72
C LEU A 93 16.99 -6.43 -5.04
N LYS A 94 18.06 -6.71 -5.80
CA LYS A 94 19.41 -6.88 -5.20
C LYS A 94 19.90 -5.60 -4.53
N THR A 95 19.63 -4.45 -5.13
CA THR A 95 19.88 -3.14 -4.51
C THR A 95 19.10 -2.99 -3.21
N LEU A 96 17.80 -3.31 -3.21
CA LEU A 96 16.97 -3.30 -1.99
C LEU A 96 17.57 -4.19 -0.89
N MET A 97 17.97 -5.42 -1.21
CA MET A 97 18.59 -6.35 -0.24
C MET A 97 19.96 -5.90 0.27
N THR A 98 20.65 -5.05 -0.48
CA THR A 98 21.93 -4.46 -0.06
C THR A 98 21.66 -3.31 0.91
N LEU A 99 20.71 -2.43 0.57
CA LEU A 99 20.32 -1.29 1.40
C LEU A 99 19.82 -1.73 2.78
N THR A 100 19.11 -2.85 2.87
CA THR A 100 18.60 -3.36 4.16
C THR A 100 19.70 -3.79 5.12
N LYS A 101 20.90 -4.08 4.62
CA LYS A 101 22.08 -4.43 5.42
C LYS A 101 22.95 -3.23 5.75
N SER A 102 22.83 -2.13 5.00
CA SER A 102 23.70 -0.96 5.13
C SER A 102 23.16 0.10 6.08
N GLN A 103 21.91 -0.02 6.55
CA GLN A 103 21.29 0.97 7.42
C GLN A 103 20.31 0.35 8.42
N PRO A 104 20.05 1.01 9.57
CA PRO A 104 19.02 0.55 10.48
C PRO A 104 17.64 0.73 9.85
N LEU A 105 16.79 -0.29 10.01
CA LEU A 105 15.40 -0.30 9.58
C LEU A 105 14.50 -0.63 10.75
N THR A 106 13.28 -0.10 10.72
CA THR A 106 12.22 -0.55 11.62
C THR A 106 11.82 -1.99 11.31
N GLU A 107 11.24 -2.70 12.28
CA GLU A 107 10.73 -4.07 12.03
C GLU A 107 9.67 -4.11 10.93
N ARG A 108 8.81 -3.08 10.86
CA ARG A 108 7.81 -2.94 9.79
C ARG A 108 8.44 -2.91 8.40
N GLU A 109 9.50 -2.11 8.22
CA GLU A 109 10.20 -2.00 6.93
C GLU A 109 10.89 -3.32 6.55
N LYS A 110 11.48 -4.02 7.53
CA LYS A 110 12.08 -5.35 7.30
C LYS A 110 11.05 -6.36 6.83
N LEU A 111 9.85 -6.36 7.42
CA LEU A 111 8.76 -7.25 7.02
C LEU A 111 8.28 -6.96 5.59
N HIS A 112 8.13 -5.68 5.21
CA HIS A 112 7.79 -5.32 3.82
C HIS A 112 8.81 -5.83 2.82
N VAL A 113 10.10 -5.69 3.13
CA VAL A 113 11.20 -6.20 2.32
C VAL A 113 11.15 -7.73 2.20
N LEU A 114 10.93 -8.42 3.32
CA LEU A 114 10.82 -9.88 3.35
C LEU A 114 9.61 -10.38 2.54
N ALA A 115 8.46 -9.71 2.64
CA ALA A 115 7.27 -10.05 1.88
C ALA A 115 7.52 -9.92 0.36
N LEU A 116 8.21 -8.86 -0.08
CA LEU A 116 8.58 -8.70 -1.49
C LEU A 116 9.57 -9.76 -1.96
N ASP A 117 10.57 -10.15 -1.15
CA ASP A 117 11.48 -11.25 -1.51
C ASP A 117 10.73 -12.57 -1.66
N MET A 118 9.79 -12.89 -0.75
CA MET A 118 8.93 -14.06 -0.88
C MET A 118 8.08 -14.01 -2.15
N PHE A 119 7.45 -12.86 -2.43
CA PHE A 119 6.64 -12.67 -3.63
C PHE A 119 7.48 -12.88 -4.89
N ALA A 120 8.66 -12.26 -4.97
CA ALA A 120 9.53 -12.32 -6.13
C ALA A 120 10.08 -13.73 -6.41
N ARG A 121 10.19 -14.57 -5.37
CA ARG A 121 10.51 -16.01 -5.47
C ARG A 121 9.30 -16.89 -5.84
N GLY A 122 8.14 -16.29 -6.11
CA GLY A 122 6.89 -16.99 -6.42
C GLY A 122 6.13 -17.51 -5.20
N GLN A 123 6.59 -17.25 -3.98
CA GLN A 123 5.96 -17.67 -2.73
C GLN A 123 4.88 -16.66 -2.30
N ARG A 124 3.91 -16.42 -3.19
CA ARG A 124 2.84 -15.40 -3.01
C ARG A 124 2.02 -15.58 -1.71
N PRO A 125 1.59 -16.80 -1.32
CA PRO A 125 0.88 -16.97 -0.04
C PRO A 125 1.70 -16.55 1.18
N LYS A 126 3.01 -16.86 1.19
CA LYS A 126 3.90 -16.45 2.30
C LYS A 126 4.13 -14.95 2.33
N ALA A 127 4.19 -14.29 1.17
CA ALA A 127 4.22 -12.83 1.11
C ALA A 127 2.99 -12.21 1.80
N CYS A 128 1.80 -12.77 1.53
CA CYS A 128 0.59 -12.36 2.24
C CYS A 128 0.68 -12.60 3.75
N GLU A 129 1.12 -13.78 4.21
CA GLU A 129 1.28 -14.05 5.65
C GLU A 129 2.16 -12.99 6.35
N ILE A 130 3.22 -12.54 5.70
CA ILE A 130 4.10 -11.50 6.22
C ILE A 130 3.42 -10.12 6.21
N TRP A 131 2.68 -9.75 5.16
CA TRP A 131 1.89 -8.52 5.18
C TRP A 131 0.79 -8.57 6.24
N GLU A 132 0.15 -9.72 6.46
CA GLU A 132 -0.82 -9.91 7.55
C GLU A 132 -0.14 -9.74 8.92
N GLN A 133 1.10 -10.18 9.10
CA GLN A 133 1.88 -9.93 10.32
C GLN A 133 2.13 -8.42 10.53
N ILE A 134 2.36 -7.66 9.45
CA ILE A 134 2.43 -6.19 9.54
C ILE A 134 1.09 -5.65 10.02
N LEU A 135 -0.01 -6.08 9.41
CA LEU A 135 -1.36 -5.59 9.72
C LEU A 135 -1.82 -5.92 11.15
N GLN A 136 -1.33 -7.00 11.75
CA GLN A 136 -1.58 -7.29 13.16
C GLN A 136 -0.99 -6.23 14.11
N ASN A 137 0.19 -5.70 13.78
CA ASN A 137 0.90 -4.71 14.60
C ASN A 137 0.60 -3.26 14.17
N HIS A 138 0.29 -3.08 12.89
CA HIS A 138 0.08 -1.80 12.22
C HIS A 138 -1.18 -1.88 11.33
N PRO A 139 -2.39 -1.93 11.92
CA PRO A 139 -3.63 -2.17 11.18
C PRO A 139 -3.96 -1.08 10.14
N THR A 140 -3.32 0.10 10.26
CA THR A 140 -3.45 1.24 9.35
C THR A 140 -2.32 1.33 8.31
N ASP A 141 -1.45 0.31 8.18
CA ASP A 141 -0.48 0.24 7.08
C ASP A 141 -1.18 -0.06 5.76
N LEU A 142 -1.54 1.01 5.04
CA LEU A 142 -2.27 0.94 3.78
C LEU A 142 -1.52 0.16 2.70
N LEU A 143 -0.18 0.24 2.68
CA LEU A 143 0.62 -0.42 1.66
C LEU A 143 0.59 -1.94 1.88
N ALA A 144 0.73 -2.39 3.12
CA ALA A 144 0.63 -3.81 3.47
C ALA A 144 -0.75 -4.35 3.12
N LEU A 145 -1.82 -3.62 3.48
CA LEU A 145 -3.19 -4.00 3.17
C LEU A 145 -3.43 -4.09 1.67
N LYS A 146 -2.94 -3.12 0.90
CA LYS A 146 -3.17 -3.10 -0.56
C LYS A 146 -2.38 -4.20 -1.27
N PHE A 147 -1.13 -4.44 -0.89
CA PHE A 147 -0.33 -5.52 -1.45
C PHE A 147 -0.88 -6.90 -1.09
N SER A 148 -1.33 -7.12 0.15
CA SER A 148 -1.97 -8.38 0.53
C SER A 148 -3.27 -8.60 -0.24
N GLN A 149 -4.12 -7.57 -0.35
CA GLN A 149 -5.39 -7.62 -1.09
C GLN A 149 -5.16 -7.98 -2.56
N ASP A 150 -4.32 -7.23 -3.28
CA ASP A 150 -4.05 -7.47 -4.71
C ASP A 150 -3.43 -8.86 -4.93
N THR A 151 -2.55 -9.29 -4.03
CA THR A 151 -1.95 -10.61 -4.10
C THR A 151 -2.97 -11.71 -3.89
N TYR A 152 -3.82 -11.63 -2.85
CA TYR A 152 -4.88 -12.60 -2.60
C TYR A 152 -5.86 -12.68 -3.76
N PHE A 153 -6.24 -11.53 -4.33
CA PHE A 153 -7.06 -11.47 -5.53
C PHE A 153 -6.39 -12.22 -6.70
N SER A 154 -5.10 -11.95 -6.97
CA SER A 154 -4.36 -12.57 -8.07
C SER A 154 -4.16 -14.09 -7.96
N ILE A 155 -4.28 -14.65 -6.75
CA ILE A 155 -4.16 -16.10 -6.50
C ILE A 155 -5.51 -16.78 -6.23
N GLY A 156 -6.62 -16.04 -6.33
CA GLY A 156 -7.97 -16.58 -6.14
C GLY A 156 -8.32 -16.91 -4.69
N TYR A 157 -7.79 -16.17 -3.72
CA TYR A 157 -8.03 -16.36 -2.28
C TYR A 157 -9.02 -15.29 -1.78
N GLN A 158 -10.24 -15.28 -2.32
CA GLN A 158 -11.24 -14.22 -2.06
C GLN A 158 -11.66 -14.13 -0.59
N VAL A 159 -11.78 -15.27 0.09
CA VAL A 159 -12.14 -15.32 1.52
C VAL A 159 -11.06 -14.66 2.36
N GLN A 160 -9.79 -14.97 2.11
CA GLN A 160 -8.65 -14.38 2.81
C GLN A 160 -8.53 -12.89 2.51
N MET A 161 -8.76 -12.48 1.26
CA MET A 161 -8.82 -11.06 0.87
C MET A 161 -9.87 -10.31 1.68
N ARG A 162 -11.11 -10.81 1.74
CA ARG A 162 -12.20 -10.22 2.53
C ARG A 162 -11.84 -10.15 4.01
N ASP A 163 -11.39 -11.27 4.57
CA ASP A 163 -11.15 -11.39 6.01
C ASP A 163 -9.95 -10.56 6.48
N SER A 164 -8.94 -10.36 5.61
CA SER A 164 -7.82 -9.44 5.85
C SER A 164 -8.32 -8.01 6.07
N VAL A 165 -9.13 -7.49 5.14
CA VAL A 165 -9.69 -6.15 5.28
C VAL A 165 -10.61 -6.08 6.50
N ALA A 166 -11.45 -7.09 6.72
CA ALA A 166 -12.38 -7.14 7.85
C ALA A 166 -11.67 -7.06 9.21
N ARG A 167 -10.52 -7.73 9.36
CA ARG A 167 -9.74 -7.72 10.61
C ARG A 167 -9.22 -6.33 10.97
N VAL A 168 -8.77 -5.55 9.99
CA VAL A 168 -8.23 -4.21 10.24
C VAL A 168 -9.29 -3.12 10.19
N PHE A 169 -10.47 -3.41 9.62
CA PHE A 169 -11.53 -2.44 9.40
C PHE A 169 -11.88 -1.54 10.60
N PRO A 170 -11.96 -2.04 11.85
CA PRO A 170 -12.26 -1.20 13.02
C PRO A 170 -11.22 -0.09 13.30
N PHE A 171 -10.00 -0.23 12.79
CA PHE A 171 -8.92 0.75 12.96
C PHE A 171 -8.94 1.86 11.88
N TRP A 172 -9.75 1.72 10.84
CA TRP A 172 -9.89 2.70 9.76
C TRP A 172 -11.04 3.68 10.06
N THR A 173 -10.85 4.47 11.11
CA THR A 173 -11.80 5.52 11.52
C THR A 173 -11.83 6.68 10.52
N PRO A 174 -12.87 7.54 10.53
CA PRO A 174 -13.02 8.62 9.54
C PRO A 174 -11.85 9.63 9.49
N ASP A 175 -11.12 9.79 10.58
CA ASP A 175 -9.93 10.64 10.69
C ASP A 175 -8.67 10.03 10.07
N VAL A 176 -8.64 8.70 9.86
CA VAL A 176 -7.53 8.03 9.17
C VAL A 176 -7.64 8.33 7.67
N PRO A 177 -6.58 8.87 7.04
CA PRO A 177 -6.59 9.15 5.61
C PRO A 177 -6.94 7.90 4.78
N LEU A 178 -7.82 8.07 3.78
CA LEU A 178 -8.31 7.01 2.90
C LEU A 178 -9.16 5.91 3.57
N SER A 179 -9.68 6.12 4.78
CA SER A 179 -10.62 5.19 5.43
C SER A 179 -11.82 4.83 4.55
N SER A 180 -12.37 5.79 3.80
CA SER A 180 -13.46 5.55 2.84
C SER A 180 -13.09 4.61 1.69
N TYR A 181 -11.82 4.60 1.27
CA TYR A 181 -11.34 3.66 0.25
C TYR A 181 -11.17 2.25 0.84
N VAL A 182 -10.73 2.13 2.10
CA VAL A 182 -10.68 0.84 2.80
C VAL A 182 -12.07 0.25 3.00
N LYS A 183 -13.10 1.09 3.24
CA LYS A 183 -14.51 0.65 3.15
C LYS A 183 -14.85 0.06 1.78
N GLY A 184 -14.41 0.71 0.71
CA GLY A 184 -14.55 0.18 -0.65
C GLY A 184 -13.86 -1.18 -0.85
N TYR A 185 -12.68 -1.37 -0.29
CA TYR A 185 -11.97 -2.66 -0.31
C TYR A 185 -12.74 -3.76 0.39
N TYR A 186 -13.37 -3.44 1.53
CA TYR A 186 -14.17 -4.42 2.24
C TYR A 186 -15.44 -4.78 1.47
N ALA A 187 -16.13 -3.78 0.90
CA ALA A 187 -17.29 -4.00 0.04
C ALA A 187 -16.93 -4.89 -1.17
N PHE A 188 -15.79 -4.65 -1.79
CA PHE A 188 -15.28 -5.48 -2.88
C PHE A 188 -15.02 -6.93 -2.41
N GLY A 189 -14.37 -7.13 -1.26
CA GLY A 189 -14.16 -8.47 -0.71
C GLY A 189 -15.46 -9.22 -0.37
N LEU A 190 -16.48 -8.51 0.09
CA LEU A 190 -17.82 -9.06 0.31
C LEU A 190 -18.47 -9.52 -1.00
N MET A 191 -18.40 -8.69 -2.04
CA MET A 191 -18.90 -9.00 -3.38
C MET A 191 -18.22 -10.25 -3.97
N GLU A 192 -16.90 -10.30 -3.96
CA GLU A 192 -16.10 -11.45 -4.44
C GLU A 192 -16.34 -12.73 -3.63
N SER A 193 -16.94 -12.62 -2.44
CA SER A 193 -17.32 -13.73 -1.58
C SER A 193 -18.83 -14.03 -1.58
N ASN A 194 -19.60 -13.48 -2.53
CA ASN A 194 -21.06 -13.64 -2.69
C ASN A 194 -21.94 -13.06 -1.55
N PHE A 195 -21.43 -12.10 -0.78
CA PHE A 195 -22.21 -11.36 0.23
C PHE A 195 -22.77 -10.06 -0.34
N PHE A 196 -23.59 -10.17 -1.39
CA PHE A 196 -24.04 -9.03 -2.19
C PHE A 196 -24.82 -7.98 -1.40
N ASP A 197 -25.77 -8.40 -0.56
CA ASP A 197 -26.59 -7.46 0.23
C ASP A 197 -25.74 -6.57 1.14
N ARG A 198 -24.74 -7.16 1.80
CA ARG A 198 -23.80 -6.42 2.66
C ARG A 198 -22.84 -5.55 1.85
N ALA A 199 -22.42 -6.02 0.68
CA ALA A 199 -21.59 -5.23 -0.21
C ALA A 199 -22.34 -3.98 -0.70
N GLU A 200 -23.63 -4.11 -1.01
CA GLU A 200 -24.49 -3.00 -1.45
C GLU A 200 -24.72 -1.97 -0.33
N GLU A 201 -25.05 -2.42 0.88
CA GLU A 201 -25.23 -1.54 2.04
C GLU A 201 -23.98 -0.68 2.29
N LEU A 202 -22.82 -1.33 2.34
CA LEU A 202 -21.55 -0.65 2.56
C LEU A 202 -21.16 0.27 1.38
N ALA A 203 -21.42 -0.16 0.14
CA ALA A 203 -21.20 0.67 -1.04
C ALA A 203 -22.08 1.92 -1.04
N ARG A 204 -23.34 1.81 -0.60
CA ARG A 204 -24.25 2.96 -0.43
C ARG A 204 -23.73 3.92 0.62
N GLU A 205 -23.20 3.45 1.75
CA GLU A 205 -22.55 4.33 2.73
C GLU A 205 -21.36 5.08 2.12
N VAL A 206 -20.52 4.40 1.35
CA VAL A 206 -19.35 4.99 0.69
C VAL A 206 -19.77 6.02 -0.37
N ILE A 207 -20.76 5.70 -1.20
CA ILE A 207 -21.30 6.62 -2.21
C ILE A 207 -21.98 7.81 -1.52
N CYS A 208 -22.77 7.60 -0.47
CA CYS A 208 -23.37 8.68 0.33
C CYS A 208 -22.30 9.56 0.95
N LEU A 209 -21.20 8.98 1.47
CA LEU A 209 -20.05 9.75 1.94
C LEU A 209 -19.43 10.56 0.79
N PHE A 210 -19.25 9.97 -0.40
CA PHE A 210 -18.76 10.69 -1.57
C PHE A 210 -19.73 11.77 -2.08
N MET A 211 -21.04 11.60 -1.92
CA MET A 211 -22.08 12.57 -2.33
C MET A 211 -22.24 13.71 -1.33
N MET A 212 -22.29 13.43 -0.03
CA MET A 212 -22.30 14.44 1.05
C MET A 212 -21.03 15.30 1.02
N VAL A 213 -19.90 14.70 0.66
CA VAL A 213 -18.61 15.37 0.56
C VAL A 213 -18.44 16.14 -0.76
N LYS A 214 -19.23 15.80 -1.80
CA LYS A 214 -19.26 16.54 -3.07
C LYS A 214 -20.30 17.66 -3.14
N GLY A 215 -21.14 17.84 -2.12
CA GLY A 215 -22.11 18.93 -2.07
C GLY A 215 -23.00 18.96 -3.31
N PHE A 216 -23.88 17.95 -3.42
CA PHE A 216 -25.14 18.12 -4.12
C PHE A 216 -26.23 18.35 -3.09
#